data_AF-A0A735P621-F1
#
_entry.id   AF-A0A735P621-F1
#
_cell.length_a   1.000
_cell.length_b   1.000
_cell.length_c   1.000
_cell.angle_alpha   90.00
_cell.angle_beta   90.00
_cell.angle_gamma   90.00
#
_symmetry.space_group_name_H-M   'P 1'
#
loop_
_entity.id
_entity.type
_entity.pdbx_description
1 polymer ?
#
loop_
_entity_poly.entity_id
_entity_poly.type
_entity_poly.pdbx_seq_one_letter_code
_entity_poly.pdbx_strand_id
1 'polypeptide(L)'
;MNVETAKDRAITKFYNQFGNIAAKEDLKIKIKRIRRFFTPSYYSITITAYNNGLAFSDTYNICDKQSLSKSPVIWIYFAVYALLSMLFIAGVHNNWKFYEIIYFSPMLFGFMYFKCCYPCLGDLLKKQADTFSFFLGMITACSLSLKLSNLNITMLSFLPDILKLSIIFLILQLFCIFISVKFYISAFDLLKTVTTDKKTGWIWLLKLLS
;
A
#
# COMPACT_ATOMS: atom_id res chain seq x y z
N MET A 1 7.12 1.50 17.27
CA MET A 1 6.83 1.60 18.71
C MET A 1 5.88 0.47 18.98
N ASN A 2 6.12 -0.34 20.00
CA ASN A 2 5.33 -1.56 20.18
C ASN A 2 3.93 -1.21 20.69
N VAL A 3 2.96 -2.09 20.42
CA VAL A 3 1.56 -1.94 20.85
C VAL A 3 1.48 -1.74 22.37
N GLU A 4 2.29 -2.46 23.13
CA GLU A 4 2.37 -2.37 24.60
C GLU A 4 2.82 -0.98 25.06
N THR A 5 3.89 -0.44 24.48
CA THR A 5 4.35 0.92 24.80
C THR A 5 3.35 2.00 24.40
N ALA A 6 2.52 1.77 23.37
CA ALA A 6 1.41 2.66 23.04
C ALA A 6 0.27 2.52 24.05
N LYS A 7 -0.08 1.30 24.44
CA LYS A 7 -1.09 1.01 25.47
C LYS A 7 -0.75 1.68 26.79
N ASP A 8 0.49 1.56 27.27
CA ASP A 8 0.91 2.17 28.53
C ASP A 8 0.80 3.70 28.50
N ARG A 9 1.23 4.33 27.40
CA ARG A 9 1.06 5.79 27.23
C ARG A 9 -0.40 6.23 27.19
N ALA A 10 -1.30 5.43 26.61
CA ALA A 10 -2.73 5.73 26.60
C ALA A 10 -3.31 5.64 28.02
N ILE A 11 -2.92 4.62 28.78
CA ILE A 11 -3.35 4.42 30.18
C ILE A 11 -2.85 5.57 31.06
N THR A 12 -1.59 6.00 30.92
CA THR A 12 -1.07 7.15 31.67
C THR A 12 -1.86 8.42 31.36
N LYS A 13 -2.20 8.68 30.10
CA LYS A 13 -3.03 9.84 29.73
C LYS A 13 -4.44 9.77 30.31
N PHE A 14 -5.04 8.59 30.29
CA PHE A 14 -6.36 8.34 30.88
C PHE A 14 -6.38 8.62 32.37
N TYR A 15 -5.41 8.10 33.12
CA TYR A 15 -5.30 8.37 34.56
C TYR A 15 -4.97 9.82 34.88
N ASN A 16 -4.22 10.52 34.03
CA ASN A 16 -3.99 11.96 34.22
C ASN A 16 -5.26 12.80 34.03
N GLN A 17 -6.21 12.35 33.21
CA GLN A 17 -7.43 13.08 32.89
C GLN A 17 -8.58 12.76 33.84
N PHE A 18 -8.72 11.50 34.22
CA PHE A 18 -9.84 11.02 35.03
C PHE A 18 -9.43 10.65 36.47
N GLY A 19 -8.13 10.57 36.77
CA GLY A 19 -7.62 10.03 38.03
C GLY A 19 -7.53 8.51 38.01
N ASN A 20 -7.01 7.91 39.10
CA ASN A 20 -6.94 6.45 39.27
C ASN A 20 -8.33 5.87 39.61
N ILE A 21 -9.25 5.96 38.66
CA ILE A 21 -10.65 5.54 38.79
C ILE A 21 -10.81 4.02 38.93
N ALA A 22 -9.90 3.23 38.35
CA ALA A 22 -9.92 1.77 38.39
C ALA A 22 -8.51 1.19 38.24
N ALA A 23 -8.28 -0.02 38.75
CA ALA A 23 -7.01 -0.73 38.57
C ALA A 23 -6.76 -1.02 37.09
N LYS A 24 -5.48 -1.13 36.70
CA LYS A 24 -5.07 -1.31 35.29
C LYS A 24 -5.69 -2.55 34.65
N GLU A 25 -5.98 -3.56 35.45
CA GLU A 25 -6.55 -4.86 35.06
C GLU A 25 -8.05 -4.78 34.77
N ASP A 26 -8.76 -3.84 35.41
CA ASP A 26 -10.21 -3.65 35.27
C ASP A 26 -10.58 -2.75 34.08
N LEU A 27 -9.58 -2.16 33.42
CA LEU A 27 -9.79 -1.31 32.25
C LEU A 27 -10.15 -2.16 31.03
N LYS A 28 -11.30 -1.88 30.40
CA LYS A 28 -11.61 -2.42 29.08
C LYS A 28 -10.89 -1.60 28.02
N ILE A 29 -9.89 -2.19 27.37
CA ILE A 29 -9.03 -1.52 26.40
C ILE A 29 -9.28 -2.10 25.01
N LYS A 30 -9.76 -1.27 24.09
CA LYS A 30 -9.87 -1.60 22.66
C LYS A 30 -8.76 -0.90 21.89
N ILE A 31 -7.96 -1.67 21.16
CA ILE A 31 -6.83 -1.15 20.37
C ILE A 31 -7.13 -1.37 18.89
N LYS A 32 -7.07 -0.30 18.11
CA LYS A 32 -7.16 -0.34 16.65
C LYS A 32 -5.96 0.35 16.04
N ARG A 33 -5.18 -0.37 15.23
CA ARG A 33 -4.07 0.23 14.46
C ARG A 33 -4.63 0.86 13.19
N ILE A 34 -4.41 2.16 13.01
CA ILE A 34 -4.79 2.91 11.82
C ILE A 34 -3.52 3.14 11.00
N ARG A 35 -3.47 2.47 9.84
CA ARG A 35 -2.35 2.49 8.89
C ARG A 35 -2.60 3.62 7.88
N ARG A 36 -1.63 4.52 7.71
CA ARG A 36 -1.71 5.64 6.75
C ARG A 36 -0.44 5.71 5.90
N PHE A 37 -0.59 6.23 4.68
CA PHE A 37 0.48 6.27 3.67
C PHE A 37 1.36 7.52 3.79
N PHE A 38 0.72 8.71 3.76
CA PHE A 38 1.42 10.01 3.77
C PHE A 38 1.58 10.62 5.16
N THR A 39 0.76 10.20 6.11
CA THR A 39 0.79 10.66 7.51
C THR A 39 1.23 9.53 8.44
N PRO A 40 1.72 9.84 9.65
CA PRO A 40 2.08 8.81 10.61
C PRO A 40 0.89 7.88 10.89
N SER A 41 1.13 6.59 10.77
CA SER A 41 0.21 5.58 11.31
C SER A 41 0.07 5.80 12.82
N TYR A 42 -1.06 5.43 13.41
CA TYR A 42 -1.27 5.57 14.86
C TYR A 42 -2.12 4.43 15.40
N TYR A 43 -1.99 4.18 16.70
CA TYR A 43 -2.88 3.34 17.47
C TYR A 43 -3.98 4.22 18.05
N SER A 44 -5.22 3.91 17.68
CA SER A 44 -6.43 4.42 18.33
C SER A 44 -6.74 3.47 19.48
N ILE A 45 -6.56 3.94 20.71
CA ILE A 45 -6.75 3.14 21.92
C ILE A 45 -7.91 3.74 22.69
N THR A 46 -9.03 3.03 22.74
CA THR A 46 -10.19 3.39 23.54
C THR A 46 -10.10 2.67 24.87
N ILE A 47 -10.14 3.44 25.96
CA ILE A 47 -10.11 2.94 27.33
C ILE A 47 -11.46 3.23 27.96
N THR A 48 -12.09 2.21 28.52
CA THR A 48 -13.35 2.32 29.26
C THR A 48 -13.15 1.78 30.68
N ALA A 49 -13.42 2.63 31.67
CA ALA A 49 -13.42 2.30 33.09
C ALA A 49 -14.84 2.44 33.66
N TYR A 50 -15.16 1.63 34.67
CA TYR A 50 -16.41 1.73 35.41
C TYR A 50 -16.08 2.02 36.86
N ASN A 51 -16.71 3.05 37.43
CA ASN A 51 -16.60 3.36 38.86
C ASN A 51 -17.94 3.82 39.38
N ASN A 52 -18.41 3.20 40.48
CA ASN A 52 -19.70 3.48 41.11
C ASN A 52 -20.88 3.53 40.13
N GLY A 53 -20.93 2.62 39.16
CA GLY A 53 -22.00 2.53 38.15
C GLY A 53 -21.89 3.51 36.99
N LEU A 54 -20.92 4.43 37.01
CA LEU A 54 -20.65 5.37 35.92
C LEU A 54 -19.55 4.84 34.99
N ALA A 55 -19.75 5.01 33.68
CA ALA A 55 -18.79 4.61 32.66
C ALA A 55 -17.98 5.82 32.18
N PHE A 56 -16.66 5.74 32.32
CA PHE A 56 -15.70 6.73 31.82
C PHE A 56 -15.00 6.15 30.61
N SER A 57 -15.16 6.77 29.44
CA SER A 57 -14.57 6.27 28.20
C SER A 57 -13.92 7.40 27.42
N ASP A 58 -12.67 7.18 26.98
CA ASP A 58 -11.97 8.12 26.10
C ASP A 58 -11.08 7.38 25.09
N THR A 59 -10.75 8.05 23.98
CA THR A 59 -9.96 7.49 22.88
C THR A 59 -8.68 8.30 22.65
N TYR A 60 -7.55 7.64 22.80
CA TYR A 60 -6.23 8.24 22.60
C TYR A 60 -5.60 7.77 21.29
N ASN A 61 -5.14 8.74 20.50
CA ASN A 61 -4.39 8.48 19.28
C ASN A 61 -2.90 8.59 19.56
N ILE A 62 -2.16 7.50 19.38
CA ILE A 62 -0.73 7.41 19.67
C ILE A 62 0.04 7.04 18.41
N CYS A 63 0.92 7.93 17.96
CA CYS A 63 1.71 7.74 16.74
C CYS A 63 2.55 6.45 16.79
N ASP A 64 2.43 5.66 15.74
CA ASP A 64 3.26 4.51 15.46
C ASP A 64 4.58 4.97 14.82
N LYS A 65 5.71 4.34 15.17
CA LYS A 65 7.01 4.64 14.55
C LYS A 65 7.13 4.06 13.13
N GLN A 66 6.31 3.07 12.77
CA GLN A 66 6.32 2.46 11.42
C GLN A 66 5.50 3.30 10.42
N SER A 67 5.97 4.51 10.14
CA SER A 67 5.41 5.34 9.07
C SER A 67 6.16 5.07 7.76
N LEU A 68 5.46 4.62 6.72
CA LEU A 68 6.07 4.39 5.39
C LEU A 68 6.77 5.65 4.87
N SER A 69 6.19 6.84 5.11
CA SER A 69 6.76 8.11 4.65
C SER A 69 8.10 8.48 5.30
N LYS A 70 8.50 7.79 6.38
CA LYS A 70 9.82 7.96 7.02
C LYS A 70 10.82 6.86 6.66
N SER A 71 10.42 5.86 5.86
CA SER A 71 11.31 4.77 5.48
C SER A 71 12.27 5.23 4.37
N PRO A 72 13.60 5.22 4.58
CA PRO A 72 14.56 5.61 3.55
C PRO A 72 14.48 4.69 2.32
N VAL A 73 14.14 3.40 2.52
CA VAL A 73 14.00 2.42 1.44
C VAL A 73 12.89 2.81 0.45
N ILE A 74 11.79 3.37 0.94
CA ILE A 74 10.67 3.82 0.10
C ILE A 74 11.04 5.08 -0.68
N TRP A 75 11.79 5.99 -0.07
CA TRP A 75 12.30 7.17 -0.77
C TRP A 75 13.30 6.79 -1.88
N ILE A 76 14.19 5.83 -1.60
CA ILE A 76 15.11 5.29 -2.62
C ILE A 76 14.31 4.61 -3.74
N TYR A 77 13.27 3.83 -3.42
CA TYR A 77 12.37 3.25 -4.41
C TYR A 77 11.78 4.32 -5.33
N PHE A 78 11.21 5.40 -4.78
CA PHE A 78 10.62 6.47 -5.57
C PHE A 78 11.67 7.23 -6.39
N ALA A 79 12.86 7.46 -5.85
CA ALA A 79 13.95 8.12 -6.56
C ALA A 79 14.44 7.28 -7.76
N VAL A 80 14.64 5.98 -7.57
CA VAL A 80 15.05 5.05 -8.64
C VAL A 80 13.96 4.93 -9.70
N TYR A 81 12.70 4.84 -9.29
CA TYR A 81 11.56 4.83 -10.20
C TYR A 81 11.49 6.11 -11.03
N ALA A 82 11.59 7.29 -10.39
CA ALA A 82 11.57 8.58 -11.07
C ALA A 82 12.73 8.73 -12.07
N LEU A 83 13.94 8.29 -11.68
CA LEU A 83 15.11 8.32 -12.55
C LEU A 83 14.93 7.43 -13.79
N LEU A 84 14.38 6.23 -13.62
CA LEU A 84 14.06 5.33 -14.73
C LEU A 84 12.92 5.86 -15.62
N SER A 85 11.90 6.48 -15.04
CA SER A 85 10.86 7.17 -15.81
C SER A 85 11.44 8.32 -16.64
N MET A 86 12.38 9.10 -16.10
CA MET A 86 13.05 10.18 -16.84
C MET A 86 13.91 9.65 -17.98
N LEU A 87 14.70 8.59 -17.73
CA LEU A 87 15.47 7.90 -18.77
C LEU A 87 14.57 7.37 -19.89
N PHE A 88 13.39 6.86 -19.54
CA PHE A 88 12.44 6.40 -20.54
C PHE A 88 11.88 7.54 -21.39
N ILE A 89 11.46 8.65 -20.77
CA ILE A 89 10.96 9.82 -21.51
C ILE A 89 12.05 10.35 -22.47
N ALA A 90 13.30 10.43 -22.01
CA ALA A 90 14.43 10.80 -22.85
C ALA A 90 14.67 9.77 -23.98
N GLY A 91 14.52 8.48 -23.70
CA GLY A 91 14.61 7.41 -24.69
C GLY A 91 13.53 7.49 -25.77
N VAL A 92 12.28 7.79 -25.40
CA VAL A 92 11.18 8.03 -26.36
C VAL A 92 11.48 9.24 -27.23
N HIS A 93 12.00 10.33 -26.63
CA HIS A 93 12.38 11.52 -27.38
C HIS A 93 13.48 11.25 -28.41
N ASN A 94 14.45 10.41 -28.04
CA ASN A 94 15.62 10.10 -28.87
C ASN A 94 15.47 8.81 -29.71
N ASN A 95 14.27 8.22 -29.80
CA ASN A 95 13.98 6.96 -30.51
C ASN A 95 14.87 5.76 -30.08
N TRP A 96 15.27 5.72 -28.81
CA TRP A 96 16.06 4.62 -28.27
C TRP A 96 15.19 3.37 -27.99
N LYS A 97 15.65 2.21 -28.47
CA LYS A 97 14.91 0.94 -28.38
C LYS A 97 15.18 0.22 -27.04
N PHE A 98 14.63 0.70 -25.94
CA PHE A 98 14.77 0.07 -24.60
C PHE A 98 13.64 -0.92 -24.23
N TYR A 99 12.91 -1.45 -25.21
CA TYR A 99 11.60 -2.12 -25.01
C TYR A 99 11.60 -3.26 -23.99
N GLU A 100 12.68 -4.03 -23.88
CA GLU A 100 12.76 -5.18 -22.97
C GLU A 100 12.87 -4.76 -21.50
N ILE A 101 13.74 -3.78 -21.19
CA ILE A 101 13.92 -3.25 -19.83
C ILE A 101 12.61 -2.63 -19.36
N ILE A 102 11.92 -1.93 -20.27
CA ILE A 102 10.62 -1.32 -20.01
C ILE A 102 9.57 -2.37 -19.71
N TYR A 103 9.56 -3.49 -20.44
CA TYR A 103 8.58 -4.56 -20.27
C TYR A 103 8.70 -5.27 -18.91
N PHE A 104 9.94 -5.53 -18.45
CA PHE A 104 10.17 -6.21 -17.17
C PHE A 104 10.16 -5.28 -15.96
N SER A 105 10.38 -3.97 -16.16
CA SER A 105 10.43 -2.98 -15.08
C SER A 105 9.21 -3.01 -14.14
N PRO A 106 7.94 -3.10 -14.60
CA PRO A 106 6.78 -3.00 -13.71
C PRO A 106 6.69 -4.20 -12.77
N MET A 107 7.18 -5.35 -13.20
CA MET A 107 7.19 -6.59 -12.43
C MET A 107 8.22 -6.54 -11.29
N LEU A 108 9.40 -5.98 -11.57
CA LEU A 108 10.45 -5.78 -10.56
C LEU A 108 10.09 -4.66 -9.58
N PHE A 109 9.59 -3.52 -10.08
CA PHE A 109 9.09 -2.44 -9.23
C PHE A 109 7.88 -2.88 -8.39
N GLY A 110 6.96 -3.64 -8.97
CA GLY A 110 5.84 -4.24 -8.24
C GLY A 110 6.30 -5.15 -7.11
N PHE A 111 7.35 -5.96 -7.32
CA PHE A 111 7.93 -6.80 -6.27
C PHE A 111 8.54 -5.97 -5.14
N MET A 112 9.36 -4.97 -5.46
CA MET A 112 9.96 -4.11 -4.43
C MET A 112 8.90 -3.33 -3.65
N TYR A 113 7.87 -2.83 -4.34
CA TYR A 113 6.76 -2.13 -3.72
C TYR A 113 5.98 -3.06 -2.80
N PHE A 114 5.66 -4.29 -3.24
CA PHE A 114 5.06 -5.31 -2.38
C PHE A 114 5.91 -5.55 -1.12
N LYS A 115 7.21 -5.84 -1.28
CA LYS A 115 8.11 -6.16 -0.17
C LYS A 115 8.21 -5.03 0.87
N CYS A 116 8.26 -3.78 0.41
CA CYS A 116 8.37 -2.62 1.29
C CYS A 116 7.04 -2.24 1.95
N CYS A 117 5.94 -2.32 1.21
CA CYS A 117 4.66 -1.75 1.61
C CYS A 117 3.74 -2.78 2.28
N TYR A 118 3.77 -4.05 1.86
CA TYR A 118 2.85 -5.09 2.34
C TYR A 118 2.93 -5.33 3.85
N PRO A 119 4.12 -5.40 4.49
CA PRO A 119 4.20 -5.57 5.95
C PRO A 119 3.53 -4.43 6.74
N CYS A 120 3.56 -3.22 6.17
CA CYS A 120 2.99 -2.04 6.82
C CYS A 120 1.50 -1.84 6.50
N LEU A 121 1.06 -2.11 5.27
CA LEU A 121 -0.30 -1.82 4.79
C LEU A 121 -1.22 -3.03 4.80
N GLY A 122 -0.72 -4.23 4.51
CA GLY A 122 -1.49 -5.48 4.45
C GLY A 122 -2.76 -5.33 3.61
N ASP A 123 -3.93 -5.53 4.22
CA ASP A 123 -5.24 -5.45 3.58
C ASP A 123 -5.52 -4.14 2.84
N LEU A 124 -4.95 -3.02 3.28
CA LEU A 124 -5.11 -1.74 2.56
C LEU A 124 -4.43 -1.79 1.20
N LEU A 125 -3.25 -2.41 1.11
CA LEU A 125 -2.53 -2.58 -0.14
C LEU A 125 -3.29 -3.50 -1.10
N LYS A 126 -3.89 -4.57 -0.55
CA LYS A 126 -4.74 -5.50 -1.30
C LYS A 126 -5.94 -4.77 -1.92
N LYS A 127 -6.68 -3.99 -1.12
CA LYS A 127 -7.81 -3.18 -1.59
C LYS A 127 -7.40 -2.17 -2.66
N GLN A 128 -6.25 -1.52 -2.51
CA GLN A 128 -5.74 -0.59 -3.52
C GLN A 128 -5.43 -1.32 -4.83
N ALA A 129 -4.68 -2.42 -4.76
CA ALA A 129 -4.30 -3.20 -5.93
C ALA A 129 -5.52 -3.79 -6.66
N ASP A 130 -6.55 -4.22 -5.92
CA ASP A 130 -7.83 -4.63 -6.50
C ASP A 130 -8.54 -3.48 -7.22
N THR A 131 -8.59 -2.29 -6.61
CA THR A 131 -9.20 -1.10 -7.21
C THR A 131 -8.53 -0.72 -8.53
N PHE A 132 -7.18 -0.69 -8.56
CA PHE A 132 -6.41 -0.42 -9.76
C PHE A 132 -6.63 -1.48 -10.85
N SER A 133 -6.72 -2.76 -10.45
CA SER A 133 -7.02 -3.87 -11.36
C SER A 133 -8.42 -3.74 -11.98
N PHE A 134 -9.43 -3.38 -11.20
CA PHE A 134 -10.79 -3.11 -11.71
C PHE A 134 -10.81 -1.92 -12.66
N PHE A 135 -10.14 -0.82 -12.30
CA PHE A 135 -10.10 0.38 -13.13
C PHE A 135 -9.42 0.12 -14.47
N LEU A 136 -8.31 -0.64 -14.49
CA LEU A 136 -7.70 -1.06 -15.74
C LEU A 136 -8.63 -1.93 -16.58
N GLY A 137 -9.33 -2.88 -15.94
CA GLY A 137 -10.36 -3.70 -16.60
C GLY A 137 -11.43 -2.83 -17.27
N MET A 138 -11.91 -1.80 -16.58
CA MET A 138 -12.86 -0.83 -17.14
C MET A 138 -12.28 -0.06 -18.32
N ILE A 139 -11.04 0.45 -18.23
CA ILE A 139 -10.38 1.14 -19.35
C ILE A 139 -10.26 0.21 -20.56
N THR A 140 -9.85 -1.04 -20.36
CA THR A 140 -9.71 -2.00 -21.46
C THR A 140 -11.06 -2.35 -22.09
N ALA A 141 -12.11 -2.51 -21.29
CA ALA A 141 -13.45 -2.76 -21.78
C ALA A 141 -13.99 -1.55 -22.58
N CYS A 142 -13.83 -0.33 -22.06
CA CYS A 142 -14.18 0.89 -22.79
C CYS A 142 -13.40 1.03 -24.10
N SER A 143 -12.10 0.76 -24.08
CA SER A 143 -11.26 0.81 -25.29
C SER A 143 -11.73 -0.19 -26.35
N LEU A 144 -12.09 -1.41 -25.92
CA LEU A 144 -12.63 -2.44 -26.82
C LEU A 144 -13.99 -2.03 -27.40
N SER A 145 -14.89 -1.52 -26.56
CA SER A 145 -16.21 -1.03 -27.00
C SER A 145 -16.08 0.09 -28.02
N LEU A 146 -15.21 1.08 -27.78
CA LEU A 146 -14.96 2.17 -28.74
C LEU A 146 -14.40 1.66 -30.07
N LYS A 147 -13.47 0.69 -30.01
CA LYS A 147 -12.90 0.05 -31.21
C LYS A 147 -13.95 -0.71 -32.01
N LEU A 148 -14.88 -1.40 -31.34
CA LEU A 148 -15.99 -2.11 -31.98
C LEU A 148 -17.05 -1.15 -32.54
N SER A 149 -17.24 0.01 -31.92
CA SER A 149 -18.21 1.03 -32.35
C SER A 149 -17.70 1.95 -33.48
N ASN A 150 -16.47 1.77 -33.99
CA ASN A 150 -15.85 2.65 -34.99
C ASN A 150 -15.83 4.15 -34.62
N LEU A 151 -15.94 4.49 -33.34
CA LEU A 151 -15.91 5.86 -32.86
C LEU A 151 -14.45 6.29 -32.65
N ASN A 152 -13.92 7.10 -33.56
CA ASN A 152 -12.60 7.71 -33.42
C ASN A 152 -12.65 8.90 -32.47
N ILE A 153 -12.50 8.63 -31.17
CA ILE A 153 -12.38 9.67 -30.14
C ILE A 153 -10.91 10.12 -30.07
N THR A 154 -10.64 11.37 -30.43
CA THR A 154 -9.34 12.01 -30.24
C THR A 154 -9.17 12.45 -28.78
N MET A 155 -8.68 11.54 -27.93
CA MET A 155 -8.27 11.90 -26.57
C MET A 155 -7.04 12.82 -26.60
N LEU A 156 -7.02 13.86 -25.76
CA LEU A 156 -5.86 14.75 -25.56
C LEU A 156 -5.37 15.52 -26.81
N SER A 157 -6.27 15.98 -27.69
CA SER A 157 -5.90 16.72 -28.92
C SER A 157 -5.11 18.02 -28.70
N PHE A 158 -5.10 18.55 -27.47
CA PHE A 158 -4.36 19.76 -27.09
C PHE A 158 -2.87 19.53 -26.81
N LEU A 159 -2.46 18.28 -26.56
CA LEU A 159 -1.09 17.95 -26.16
C LEU A 159 -0.26 17.45 -27.36
N PRO A 160 1.02 17.83 -27.47
CA PRO A 160 1.93 17.26 -28.46
C PRO A 160 1.99 15.73 -28.36
N ASP A 161 2.09 15.05 -29.51
CA ASP A 161 2.04 13.58 -29.58
C ASP A 161 3.06 12.89 -28.66
N ILE A 162 4.26 13.47 -28.52
CA ILE A 162 5.33 12.96 -27.66
C ILE A 162 4.94 13.01 -26.17
N LEU A 163 4.33 14.12 -25.74
CA LEU A 163 3.85 14.30 -24.37
C LEU A 163 2.69 13.34 -24.09
N LYS A 164 1.76 13.21 -25.04
CA LYS A 164 0.65 12.26 -24.96
C LYS A 164 1.14 10.82 -24.82
N LEU A 165 2.10 10.40 -25.65
CA LEU A 165 2.69 9.06 -25.59
C LEU A 165 3.38 8.80 -24.24
N SER A 166 4.13 9.78 -23.75
CA SER A 166 4.84 9.70 -22.46
C SER A 166 3.86 9.59 -21.28
N ILE A 167 2.79 10.39 -21.27
CA ILE A 167 1.75 10.34 -20.22
C ILE A 167 1.02 9.00 -20.22
N ILE A 168 0.57 8.54 -21.40
CA ILE A 168 -0.11 7.24 -21.54
C ILE A 168 0.79 6.12 -21.04
N PHE A 169 2.07 6.16 -21.40
CA PHE A 169 3.04 5.19 -20.95
C PHE A 169 3.20 5.18 -19.42
N LEU A 170 3.43 6.33 -18.79
CA LEU A 170 3.62 6.41 -17.33
C LEU A 170 2.39 5.89 -16.57
N ILE A 171 1.19 6.22 -17.07
CA ILE A 171 -0.07 5.74 -16.51
C ILE A 171 -0.17 4.22 -16.64
N LEU A 172 0.12 3.67 -17.83
CA LEU A 172 0.08 2.24 -18.08
C LEU A 172 1.09 1.49 -17.20
N GLN A 173 2.31 2.02 -17.08
CA GLN A 173 3.36 1.45 -16.26
C GLN A 173 2.96 1.41 -14.78
N LEU A 174 2.33 2.47 -14.28
CA LEU A 174 1.80 2.54 -12.92
C LEU A 174 0.72 1.48 -12.70
N PHE A 175 -0.22 1.31 -13.63
CA PHE A 175 -1.21 0.23 -13.55
C PHE A 175 -0.56 -1.15 -13.54
N CYS A 176 0.43 -1.40 -14.42
CA CYS A 176 1.16 -2.66 -14.47
C CYS A 176 1.92 -2.98 -13.17
N ILE A 177 2.47 -1.96 -12.49
CA ILE A 177 3.08 -2.12 -11.16
C ILE A 177 2.03 -2.60 -10.16
N PHE A 178 0.86 -1.96 -10.10
CA PHE A 178 -0.20 -2.37 -9.15
C PHE A 178 -0.79 -3.75 -9.45
N ILE A 179 -0.89 -4.14 -10.72
CA ILE A 179 -1.25 -5.52 -11.10
C ILE A 179 -0.19 -6.51 -10.61
N SER A 180 1.09 -6.18 -10.79
CA SER A 180 2.20 -7.02 -10.32
C SER A 180 2.15 -7.16 -8.80
N VAL A 181 1.86 -6.07 -8.07
CA VAL A 181 1.64 -6.10 -6.62
C VAL A 181 0.49 -7.02 -6.25
N LYS A 182 -0.65 -6.95 -6.96
CA LYS A 182 -1.79 -7.87 -6.76
C LYS A 182 -1.38 -9.33 -6.98
N PHE A 183 -0.60 -9.60 -8.02
CA PHE A 183 -0.07 -10.94 -8.27
C PHE A 183 0.79 -11.44 -7.10
N TYR A 184 1.72 -10.63 -6.59
CA TYR A 184 2.57 -11.03 -5.45
C TYR A 184 1.77 -11.22 -4.16
N ILE A 185 0.77 -10.39 -3.88
CA ILE A 185 -0.14 -10.57 -2.74
C ILE A 185 -0.88 -11.91 -2.84
N SER A 186 -1.46 -12.20 -4.01
CA SER A 186 -2.17 -13.47 -4.25
C SER A 186 -1.23 -14.67 -4.14
N ALA A 187 -0.01 -14.56 -4.67
CA ALA A 187 1.00 -15.61 -4.55
C ALA A 187 1.42 -15.85 -3.09
N PHE A 188 1.61 -14.78 -2.31
CA PHE A 188 1.92 -14.86 -0.88
C PHE A 188 0.77 -15.52 -0.09
N ASP A 189 -0.47 -15.09 -0.31
CA ASP A 189 -1.66 -15.67 0.35
C ASP A 189 -1.79 -17.17 0.02
N LEU A 190 -1.55 -17.56 -1.24
CA LEU A 190 -1.59 -18.96 -1.68
C LEU A 190 -0.47 -19.78 -1.04
N LEU A 191 0.77 -19.29 -1.05
CA LEU A 191 1.92 -19.98 -0.44
C LEU A 191 1.76 -20.15 1.07
N LYS A 192 1.21 -19.13 1.75
CA LYS A 192 0.90 -19.21 3.18
C LYS A 192 -0.09 -20.33 3.47
N THR A 193 -1.12 -20.47 2.64
CA THR A 193 -2.14 -21.52 2.79
C THR A 193 -1.56 -22.91 2.55
N VAL A 194 -0.74 -23.07 1.51
CA VAL A 194 -0.11 -24.36 1.14
C VAL A 194 0.93 -24.83 2.17
N THR A 195 1.71 -23.91 2.74
CA THR A 195 2.76 -24.26 3.72
C THR A 195 2.21 -24.68 5.09
N THR A 196 1.01 -24.22 5.46
CA THR A 196 0.29 -24.74 6.64
C THR A 196 -0.13 -26.20 6.48
N ASP A 197 -0.35 -26.67 5.24
CA ASP A 197 -0.95 -27.98 4.98
C ASP A 197 0.06 -29.10 4.71
N LYS A 198 1.33 -28.82 4.36
CA LYS A 198 2.43 -29.82 4.32
C LYS A 198 3.81 -29.21 4.04
N LYS A 199 4.84 -29.82 4.68
CA LYS A 199 6.28 -29.62 4.41
C LYS A 199 6.56 -29.72 2.91
N THR A 200 6.77 -28.59 2.24
CA THR A 200 7.09 -28.53 0.81
C THR A 200 8.22 -27.54 0.54
N GLY A 201 8.98 -27.78 -0.54
CA GLY A 201 10.15 -26.99 -0.97
C GLY A 201 9.89 -25.51 -1.30
N TRP A 202 8.64 -25.05 -1.17
CA TRP A 202 8.21 -23.67 -1.38
C TRP A 202 8.49 -22.74 -0.18
N ILE A 203 9.05 -23.26 0.92
CA ILE A 203 9.45 -22.44 2.09
C ILE A 203 10.42 -21.32 1.69
N TRP A 204 11.31 -21.55 0.72
CA TRP A 204 12.23 -20.52 0.25
C TRP A 204 11.50 -19.36 -0.44
N LEU A 205 10.48 -19.67 -1.25
CA LEU A 205 9.64 -18.67 -1.91
C LEU A 205 8.78 -17.88 -0.91
N LEU A 206 8.30 -18.55 0.15
CA LEU A 206 7.61 -17.87 1.24
C LEU A 206 8.54 -16.94 2.02
N LYS A 207 9.80 -17.34 2.29
CA LYS A 207 10.82 -16.47 2.88
C LYS A 207 11.20 -15.28 1.98
N LEU A 208 11.13 -15.45 0.67
CA LEU A 208 11.43 -14.38 -0.29
C LEU A 208 10.31 -13.32 -0.31
N LEU A 209 9.06 -13.75 -0.10
CA LEU A 209 7.87 -12.90 -0.13
C LEU A 209 7.45 -12.36 1.26
N SER A 210 7.95 -12.94 2.35
CA SER A 210 7.76 -12.42 3.73
C SER A 210 8.67 -11.24 4.03
#